data_AF-A0AAW1J203-F1
#
_entry.id   AF-A0AAW1J203-F1
#
_cell.length_a   1.000
_cell.length_b   1.000
_cell.length_c   1.000
_cell.angle_alpha   90.00
_cell.angle_beta   90.00
_cell.angle_gamma   90.00
#
_symmetry.space_group_name_H-M   'P 1'
#
loop_
_entity.id
_entity.type
_entity.pdbx_description
1 polymer ?
#
loop_
_entity_poly.entity_id
_entity_poly.type
_entity_poly.pdbx_seq_one_letter_code
_entity_poly.pdbx_strand_id
1 'polypeptide(L)'
;MADIRQMFRYEWLNISILQGWGSFLYHYGATLEVNGMVGYLCPERLSSYEHDARAMQKYVADALKIHENKRYVMGAFFENNHWMLVVFCLEDYYACILDSLQAEKKGNEDN
;
A
#
# COMPACT_ATOMS: atom_id res chain seq x y z
N MET A 1 2.00 -9.88 20.05
CA MET A 1 3.13 -10.83 20.21
C MET A 1 3.33 -11.72 18.98
N ALA A 2 2.28 -12.17 18.28
CA ALA A 2 2.44 -12.94 17.04
C ALA A 2 3.11 -12.11 15.92
N ASP A 3 2.60 -10.91 15.65
CA ASP A 3 3.12 -10.00 14.63
C ASP A 3 4.60 -9.63 14.79
N ILE A 4 5.02 -9.36 16.03
CA ILE A 4 6.42 -9.07 16.36
C ILE A 4 7.30 -10.28 16.04
N ARG A 5 6.86 -11.48 16.40
CA ARG A 5 7.61 -12.71 16.09
C ARG A 5 7.68 -12.95 14.59
N GLN A 6 6.60 -12.70 13.86
CA GLN A 6 6.52 -12.85 12.40
C GLN A 6 7.53 -11.92 11.71
N MET A 7 7.62 -10.66 12.13
CA MET A 7 8.63 -9.72 11.64
C MET A 7 10.06 -10.19 11.89
N PHE A 8 10.37 -10.71 13.08
CA PHE A 8 11.72 -11.18 13.41
C PHE A 8 12.07 -12.57 12.85
N ARG A 9 11.09 -13.31 12.32
CA ARG A 9 11.27 -14.66 11.76
C ARG A 9 11.31 -14.69 10.24
N TYR A 10 11.30 -13.53 9.58
CA TYR A 10 11.24 -13.44 8.12
C TYR A 10 10.04 -14.20 7.53
N GLU A 11 8.94 -14.26 8.28
CA GLU A 11 7.68 -14.84 7.82
C GLU A 11 6.93 -13.83 6.93
N TRP A 12 6.02 -14.32 6.09
CA TRP A 12 5.13 -13.47 5.27
C TRP A 12 4.43 -12.44 6.14
N LEU A 13 4.43 -11.17 5.77
CA LEU A 13 3.79 -10.14 6.57
C LEU A 13 2.26 -10.28 6.53
N ASN A 14 1.61 -10.08 7.68
CA ASN A 14 0.15 -10.05 7.77
C ASN A 14 -0.39 -8.60 7.70
N ILE A 15 -1.71 -8.49 7.59
CA ILE A 15 -2.41 -7.19 7.48
C ILE A 15 -2.17 -6.29 8.69
N SER A 16 -2.14 -6.83 9.91
CA SER A 16 -1.97 -6.01 11.12
C SER A 16 -0.56 -5.40 11.21
N ILE A 17 0.47 -6.11 10.76
CA ILE A 17 1.82 -5.55 10.60
C ILE A 17 1.80 -4.37 9.62
N LEU A 18 1.15 -4.54 8.46
CA LEU A 18 1.06 -3.48 7.45
C LEU A 18 0.28 -2.26 7.94
N GLN A 19 -0.82 -2.48 8.66
CA GLN A 19 -1.58 -1.40 9.31
C GLN A 19 -0.73 -0.65 10.34
N GLY A 20 -0.02 -1.39 11.20
CA GLY A 20 0.89 -0.79 12.20
C GLY A 20 1.99 0.04 11.55
N TRP A 21 2.59 -0.46 10.48
CA TRP A 21 3.57 0.28 9.68
C TRP A 21 2.97 1.52 9.01
N GLY A 22 1.78 1.43 8.43
CA GLY A 22 1.08 2.57 7.85
C GLY A 22 0.79 3.66 8.89
N SER A 23 0.33 3.28 10.07
CA SER A 23 0.15 4.22 11.19
C SER A 23 1.48 4.84 11.64
N PHE A 24 2.54 4.04 11.73
CA PHE A 24 3.87 4.55 12.04
C PHE A 24 4.34 5.57 10.99
N LEU A 25 4.22 5.27 9.71
CA LEU A 25 4.60 6.18 8.62
C LEU A 25 3.77 7.47 8.63
N TYR A 26 2.48 7.38 8.94
CA TYR A 26 1.65 8.55 9.14
C TYR A 26 2.13 9.40 10.32
N HIS A 27 2.45 8.81 11.47
CA HIS A 27 2.94 9.59 12.61
C HIS A 27 4.36 10.14 12.39
N TYR A 28 5.23 9.36 11.78
CA TYR A 28 6.59 9.76 11.44
C TYR A 28 6.61 10.84 10.36
N GLY A 29 5.75 10.75 9.35
CA GLY A 29 5.58 11.76 8.33
C GLY A 29 5.12 13.11 8.89
N ALA A 30 4.41 13.13 10.02
CA ALA A 30 4.08 14.37 10.72
C ALA A 30 5.34 15.10 11.19
N THR A 31 6.34 14.35 11.68
CA THR A 31 7.61 14.91 12.17
C THR A 31 8.48 15.46 11.05
N LEU A 32 8.25 15.01 9.82
CA LEU A 32 8.95 15.45 8.61
C LEU A 32 8.15 16.46 7.79
N GLU A 33 6.99 16.92 8.29
CA GLU A 33 6.05 17.82 7.61
C GLU A 33 5.50 17.28 6.26
N VAL A 34 5.67 15.98 5.98
CA VAL A 34 5.19 15.33 4.75
C VAL A 34 3.77 14.78 4.85
N ASN A 35 3.14 14.82 6.03
CA ASN A 35 1.75 14.37 6.22
C ASN A 35 0.73 15.15 5.38
N GLY A 36 1.06 16.38 4.99
CA GLY A 36 0.26 17.15 4.04
C GLY A 36 0.22 16.49 2.66
N MET A 37 1.26 15.75 2.28
CA MET A 37 1.48 15.26 0.92
C MET A 37 1.03 13.82 0.68
N VAL A 38 0.89 12.99 1.73
CA VAL A 38 0.65 11.55 1.58
C VAL A 38 -0.65 11.11 2.27
N GLY A 39 -1.50 10.41 1.54
CA GLY A 39 -2.64 9.64 2.04
C GLY A 39 -2.33 8.14 2.02
N TYR A 40 -3.03 7.37 2.88
CA TYR A 40 -2.82 5.94 3.03
C TYR A 40 -4.15 5.20 2.91
N LEU A 41 -4.20 4.18 2.05
CA LEU A 41 -5.33 3.25 1.97
C LEU A 41 -5.24 2.22 3.11
N CYS A 42 -6.38 1.75 3.58
CA CYS A 42 -6.45 0.71 4.59
C CYS A 42 -6.18 -0.66 3.94
N PRO A 43 -5.08 -1.37 4.31
CA PRO A 43 -4.75 -2.66 3.72
C PRO A 43 -5.87 -3.69 3.87
N GLU A 44 -6.49 -3.75 5.04
CA GLU A 44 -7.60 -4.67 5.34
C GLU A 44 -8.80 -4.47 4.41
N ARG A 45 -9.16 -3.21 4.14
CA ARG A 45 -10.25 -2.88 3.21
C ARG A 45 -9.87 -3.27 1.79
N LEU A 46 -8.66 -2.92 1.36
CA LEU A 46 -8.18 -3.23 0.02
C LEU A 46 -8.16 -4.74 -0.24
N SER A 47 -7.63 -5.52 0.72
CA SER A 47 -7.58 -6.98 0.64
C SER A 47 -8.96 -7.65 0.74
N SER A 48 -9.91 -7.05 1.46
CA SER A 48 -11.27 -7.62 1.60
C SER A 48 -12.05 -7.68 0.28
N TYR A 49 -11.60 -6.97 -0.74
CA TYR A 49 -12.24 -6.89 -2.07
C TYR A 49 -11.45 -7.62 -3.16
N GLU A 50 -10.52 -8.53 -2.83
CA GLU A 50 -9.69 -9.26 -3.80
C GLU A 50 -10.51 -9.89 -4.95
N HIS A 51 -11.74 -10.34 -4.66
CA HIS A 51 -12.64 -10.95 -5.65
C HIS A 51 -13.83 -10.06 -6.05
N ASP A 52 -13.86 -8.79 -5.62
CA ASP A 52 -14.90 -7.82 -5.97
C ASP A 52 -14.27 -6.52 -6.47
N ALA A 53 -13.92 -6.52 -7.76
CA ALA A 53 -13.34 -5.36 -8.42
C ALA A 53 -14.22 -4.11 -8.34
N ARG A 54 -15.55 -4.25 -8.31
CA ARG A 54 -16.46 -3.09 -8.26
C ARG A 54 -16.44 -2.45 -6.87
N ALA A 55 -16.49 -3.26 -5.81
CA ALA A 55 -16.37 -2.77 -4.44
C ALA A 55 -14.99 -2.14 -4.20
N MET A 56 -13.93 -2.76 -4.72
CA MET A 56 -12.57 -2.22 -4.67
C MET A 56 -12.47 -0.86 -5.35
N GLN A 57 -12.96 -0.74 -6.59
CA GLN A 57 -12.97 0.52 -7.33
C GLN A 57 -13.74 1.61 -6.59
N LYS A 58 -14.91 1.27 -6.03
CA LYS A 58 -15.70 2.22 -5.23
C LYS A 58 -14.93 2.68 -4.00
N TYR A 59 -14.33 1.75 -3.25
CA TYR A 59 -13.53 2.07 -2.07
C TYR A 59 -12.36 2.99 -2.41
N VAL A 60 -11.60 2.67 -3.45
CA VAL A 60 -10.47 3.48 -3.91
C VAL A 60 -10.94 4.86 -4.35
N ALA A 61 -12.00 4.96 -5.16
CA ALA A 61 -12.54 6.25 -5.59
C ALA A 61 -13.00 7.13 -4.42
N ASP A 62 -13.69 6.55 -3.43
CA ASP A 62 -14.13 7.26 -2.24
C ASP A 62 -12.92 7.70 -1.37
N ALA A 63 -11.88 6.87 -1.27
CA ALA A 63 -10.63 7.21 -0.56
C ALA A 63 -9.82 8.31 -1.26
N LEU A 64 -9.72 8.29 -2.60
CA LEU A 64 -9.03 9.33 -3.37
C LEU A 64 -9.72 10.69 -3.21
N LYS A 65 -11.06 10.72 -3.12
CA LYS A 65 -11.81 11.96 -2.80
C LYS A 65 -11.51 12.47 -1.39
N ILE A 66 -11.45 11.58 -0.40
CA ILE A 66 -11.09 11.95 0.98
C ILE A 66 -9.68 12.55 1.03
N HIS A 67 -8.79 12.06 0.18
CA HIS A 67 -7.39 12.49 0.09
C HIS A 67 -7.13 13.46 -1.08
N GLU A 68 -8.12 14.19 -1.58
CA GLU A 68 -7.98 15.06 -2.76
C GLU A 68 -6.94 16.18 -2.58
N ASN A 69 -6.62 16.53 -1.34
CA ASN A 69 -5.61 17.52 -0.99
C ASN A 69 -4.19 16.93 -0.81
N LYS A 70 -4.02 15.62 -1.03
CA LYS A 70 -2.73 14.94 -0.96
C LYS A 70 -2.09 14.92 -2.34
N ARG A 71 -0.77 14.84 -2.37
CA ARG A 71 0.00 14.64 -3.61
C ARG A 71 0.01 13.17 -4.02
N TYR A 72 0.18 12.30 -3.03
CA TYR A 72 0.23 10.85 -3.21
C TYR A 72 -0.79 10.15 -2.33
N VAL A 73 -1.38 9.08 -2.83
CA VAL A 73 -2.14 8.13 -2.03
C VAL A 73 -1.55 6.75 -2.27
N MET A 74 -1.21 6.03 -1.20
CA MET A 74 -0.56 4.73 -1.33
C MET A 74 -1.23 3.66 -0.47
N GLY A 75 -1.13 2.40 -0.88
CA GLY A 75 -1.73 1.29 -0.15
C GLY A 75 -1.08 -0.05 -0.47
N ALA A 76 -1.02 -0.93 0.53
CA ALA A 76 -0.65 -2.32 0.30
C ALA A 76 -1.83 -3.07 -0.32
N PHE A 77 -1.57 -3.74 -1.44
CA PHE A 77 -2.50 -4.55 -2.20
C PHE A 77 -2.05 -6.00 -2.17
N PHE A 78 -3.00 -6.92 -1.98
CA PHE A 78 -2.72 -8.36 -1.95
C PHE A 78 -3.42 -9.02 -3.12
N GLU A 79 -2.65 -9.74 -3.92
CA GLU A 79 -3.16 -10.55 -5.02
C GLU A 79 -2.21 -11.73 -5.24
N ASN A 80 -2.77 -12.91 -5.55
CA ASN A 80 -1.98 -14.10 -5.87
C ASN A 80 -0.93 -14.46 -4.80
N ASN A 81 -1.29 -14.33 -3.52
CA ASN A 81 -0.42 -14.60 -2.38
C ASN A 81 0.84 -13.70 -2.33
N HIS A 82 0.76 -12.48 -2.86
CA HIS A 82 1.85 -11.52 -2.89
C HIS A 82 1.37 -10.12 -2.51
N TRP A 83 2.19 -9.41 -1.72
CA TRP A 83 1.97 -8.01 -1.37
C TRP A 83 2.65 -7.10 -2.38
N MET A 84 1.87 -6.19 -2.95
CA MET A 84 2.33 -5.11 -3.82
C MET A 84 1.98 -3.76 -3.21
N LEU A 85 2.64 -2.70 -3.67
CA LEU A 85 2.31 -1.32 -3.27
C LEU A 85 1.69 -0.59 -4.45
N VAL A 86 0.45 -0.14 -4.30
CA VAL A 86 -0.18 0.79 -5.26
C VAL A 86 0.11 2.22 -4.83
N VAL A 87 0.48 3.08 -5.78
CA VAL A 87 0.72 4.50 -5.57
C VAL A 87 -0.05 5.30 -6.61
N PHE A 88 -0.88 6.23 -6.16
CA PHE A 88 -1.59 7.20 -6.97
C PHE A 88 -0.88 8.56 -6.84
N CYS A 89 -0.47 9.16 -7.96
CA CYS A 89 -0.06 10.57 -8.01
C CYS A 89 -1.28 11.40 -8.43
N LEU A 90 -1.80 12.23 -7.51
CA LEU A 90 -3.03 12.98 -7.77
C LEU A 90 -2.80 14.21 -8.67
N GLU A 91 -1.60 14.80 -8.61
CA GLU A 91 -1.25 15.96 -9.46
C GLU A 91 -1.13 15.57 -10.94
N ASP A 92 -0.53 14.42 -11.22
CA ASP A 92 -0.21 13.97 -12.57
C ASP A 92 -1.22 12.94 -13.12
N TYR A 93 -2.26 12.60 -12.33
CA TYR A 93 -3.32 11.66 -12.69
C TYR A 93 -2.84 10.29 -13.18
N TYR A 94 -1.78 9.75 -12.58
CA TYR A 94 -1.32 8.39 -12.86
C TYR A 94 -1.30 7.52 -11.61
N ALA A 95 -1.34 6.21 -11.83
CA ALA A 95 -1.13 5.20 -10.80
C ALA A 95 -0.03 4.25 -11.25
N CYS A 96 0.76 3.78 -10.29
CA CYS A 96 1.72 2.70 -10.51
C CYS A 96 1.57 1.61 -9.46
N ILE A 97 1.97 0.41 -9.83
CA ILE A 97 2.08 -0.75 -8.94
C ILE A 97 3.56 -1.05 -8.81
N LEU A 98 4.05 -1.06 -7.58
CA LEU A 98 5.39 -1.50 -7.23
C LEU A 98 5.29 -2.95 -6.77
N ASP A 99 5.80 -3.85 -7.62
CA ASP A 99 5.79 -5.30 -7.45
C ASP A 99 7.25 -5.77 -7.39
N SER A 100 7.65 -6.31 -6.24
CA SER A 100 9.03 -6.76 -6.04
C SER A 100 9.35 -8.04 -6.81
N LEU A 101 8.37 -8.90 -7.10
CA LEU A 101 8.59 -10.11 -7.90
C LEU A 101 8.82 -9.78 -9.38
N GLN A 102 8.20 -8.72 -9.90
CA GLN A 102 8.47 -8.27 -11.27
C GLN A 102 9.84 -7.62 -11.43
N ALA A 103 10.36 -6.96 -10.39
CA ALA A 103 11.71 -6.40 -10.42
C ALA A 103 12.79 -7.50 -10.52
N GLU A 104 12.60 -8.64 -9.85
CA GLU A 104 13.52 -9.78 -9.93
C GLU A 104 13.57 -10.44 -11.30
N LYS A 105 12.42 -10.49 -12.01
CA LYS A 105 12.36 -11.08 -13.36
C LYS A 105 13.17 -10.28 -14.38
N LYS A 106 13.08 -8.96 -14.35
CA LYS A 106 13.86 -8.10 -15.25
C LYS A 106 15.37 -8.17 -15.00
N GLY A 107 15.80 -8.32 -13.75
CA GLY A 107 17.23 -8.47 -13.42
C GLY A 107 17.86 -9.81 -13.82
N ASN A 108 17.04 -10.84 -14.08
CA ASN A 108 17.49 -12.17 -14.51
C ASN A 108 17.45 -12.38 -16.03
N GLU A 109 16.82 -11.48 -16.79
CA GLU A 109 16.84 -11.51 -18.27
C GLU A 109 18.08 -10.80 -18.85
N ASP A 110 18.83 -10.07 -18.00
CA ASP A 110 20.07 -9.36 -18.35
C ASP A 110 21.36 -10.13 -17.94
N ASN A 111 21.25 -11.41 -17.56
CA ASN A 111 22.37 -12.33 -17.27
C ASN A 111 22.36 -13.55 -18.21
#